data_AF-A0A1X0NP34-F1
#
_entry.id   AF-A0A1X0NP34-F1
#
_cell.length_a   1.000
_cell.length_b   1.000
_cell.length_c   1.000
_cell.angle_alpha   90.00
_cell.angle_beta   90.00
_cell.angle_gamma   90.00
#
_symmetry.space_group_name_H-M   'P 1'
#
loop_
_entity.id
_entity.type
_entity.pdbx_description
1 polymer ?
#
loop_
_entity_poly.entity_id
_entity_poly.type
_entity_poly.pdbx_seq_one_letter_code
_entity_poly.pdbx_strand_id
1 'polypeptide(L)'
;MTTMFIQLRRVVYLLVLLQCCACGVNAISAQEGRGGNDGVPEVNHTRDAEVGEGRLQELVNRAYKLYLQGRGCVEVLKKETATCDESKDIAKKAAEATKKAVDALKTELDEGKKKDKGRITEEKIKNLKLLVEDARGKIAESKKVVQKKNSLLRRTRVATTACWISYGDLNDEVTKLNETRDGLKSLLDDYRRTEREELIKNATQTGGDLFWLMQEVTLTLRRGRENKTAAEREVWEADQIFQKAKTTLKEITEVVNKEVPERAEGHKLTELQQLVNESEEELKNVSVISSSIAQPAPAILQGGDATRYKEAYEREKTQDPATHEKRVNEEREKEEAMEAVKMELKKAEDEAARLLAEKIIREKQAEEERIRLEKLAEERKRQEKLAEEERKRQEKLAEEERKRQDKLAEEKRKKQEKLAEEERKRQEKFAEEKLGKAKEETERAAKMAKKKDSSYSPALMHSPLLLLLVLTVLGCTLVC
;
A
#
# COMPACT_ATOMS: atom_id res chain seq x y z
N MET A 1 56.88 -21.78 -21.49
CA MET A 1 55.51 -21.49 -21.01
C MET A 1 54.93 -22.57 -20.09
N THR A 2 55.45 -23.81 -20.07
CA THR A 2 54.95 -24.89 -19.19
C THR A 2 55.47 -24.84 -17.75
N THR A 3 56.56 -24.12 -17.48
CA THR A 3 57.16 -24.00 -16.13
C THR A 3 56.40 -23.05 -15.20
N MET A 4 55.76 -22.00 -15.72
CA MET A 4 54.92 -21.10 -14.90
C MET A 4 53.62 -21.78 -14.41
N PHE A 5 53.09 -22.74 -15.17
CA PHE A 5 51.86 -23.45 -14.78
C PHE A 5 52.06 -24.39 -13.59
N ILE A 6 53.29 -24.91 -13.43
CA ILE A 6 53.65 -25.80 -12.32
C ILE A 6 53.78 -25.00 -11.01
N GLN A 7 54.28 -23.75 -11.09
CA GLN A 7 54.39 -22.89 -9.91
C GLN A 7 53.01 -22.45 -9.38
N LEU A 8 52.07 -22.12 -10.27
CA LEU A 8 50.70 -21.77 -9.87
C LEU A 8 49.96 -22.93 -9.20
N ARG A 9 50.12 -24.17 -9.68
CA ARG A 9 49.49 -25.34 -9.05
C ARG A 9 50.01 -25.58 -7.63
N ARG A 10 51.32 -25.39 -7.38
CA ARG A 10 51.90 -25.56 -6.03
C ARG A 10 51.37 -24.56 -5.01
N VAL A 11 51.13 -23.31 -5.43
CA VAL A 11 50.55 -22.28 -4.55
C VAL A 11 49.10 -22.61 -4.17
N VAL A 12 48.32 -23.13 -5.12
CA VAL A 12 46.93 -23.55 -4.84
C VAL A 12 46.88 -24.71 -3.84
N TYR A 13 47.75 -25.72 -3.98
CA TYR A 13 47.80 -26.82 -2.99
C TYR A 13 48.21 -26.33 -1.60
N LEU A 14 49.15 -25.38 -1.51
CA LEU A 14 49.56 -24.77 -0.24
C LEU A 14 48.42 -23.99 0.43
N LEU A 15 47.62 -23.23 -0.33
CA LEU A 15 46.48 -22.49 0.20
C LEU A 15 45.38 -23.43 0.71
N VAL A 16 45.09 -24.52 -0.01
CA VAL A 16 44.12 -25.53 0.44
C VAL A 16 44.61 -26.24 1.71
N LEU A 17 45.91 -26.55 1.80
CA LEU A 17 46.50 -27.14 3.01
C LEU A 17 46.47 -26.18 4.19
N LEU A 18 46.76 -24.89 3.99
CA LEU A 18 46.65 -23.86 5.02
C LEU A 18 45.22 -23.68 5.50
N GLN A 19 44.24 -23.74 4.59
CA GLN A 19 42.82 -23.67 4.95
C GLN A 19 42.36 -24.91 5.73
N CYS A 20 42.82 -26.12 5.36
CA CYS A 20 42.59 -27.33 6.14
C CYS A 20 43.27 -27.28 7.53
N CYS A 21 44.49 -26.74 7.63
CA CYS A 21 45.18 -26.56 8.91
C CYS A 21 44.48 -25.53 9.80
N ALA A 22 43.99 -24.42 9.25
CA ALA A 22 43.22 -23.43 10.01
C ALA A 22 41.89 -24.01 10.54
N CYS A 23 41.21 -24.85 9.75
CA CYS A 23 40.02 -25.56 10.20
C CYS A 23 40.35 -26.61 11.30
N GLY A 24 41.49 -27.29 11.20
CA GLY A 24 41.95 -28.26 12.22
C GLY A 24 42.31 -27.62 13.56
N VAL A 25 42.99 -26.47 13.55
CA VAL A 25 43.37 -25.75 14.79
C VAL A 25 42.15 -25.17 15.51
N ASN A 26 41.13 -24.69 14.78
CA ASN A 26 39.88 -24.24 15.39
C ASN A 26 39.04 -25.39 15.98
N ALA A 27 39.16 -26.61 15.43
CA ALA A 27 38.48 -27.79 15.99
C ALA A 27 39.16 -28.31 17.27
N ILE A 28 40.50 -28.28 17.34
CA ILE A 28 41.27 -28.76 18.51
C ILE A 28 41.14 -27.80 19.70
N SER A 29 41.04 -26.49 19.43
CA SER A 29 40.81 -25.46 20.47
C SER A 29 39.45 -25.61 21.17
N ALA A 30 38.49 -26.35 20.59
CA ALA A 30 37.20 -26.62 21.20
C ALA A 30 37.19 -27.86 22.12
N GLN A 31 38.26 -28.67 22.12
CA GLN A 31 38.24 -30.00 22.75
C GLN A 31 39.18 -30.16 23.95
N GLU A 32 40.20 -29.30 24.13
CA GLU A 32 41.19 -29.44 25.22
C GLU A 32 40.83 -28.74 26.53
N GLY A 33 39.58 -28.27 26.70
CA GLY A 33 39.06 -27.71 27.96
C GLY A 33 38.28 -28.69 28.84
N ARG A 34 38.19 -29.99 28.52
CA ARG A 34 37.40 -30.98 29.29
C ARG A 34 38.29 -32.03 29.95
N GLY A 35 39.04 -31.59 30.95
CA GLY A 35 39.74 -32.47 31.90
C GLY A 35 39.45 -32.16 33.37
N GLY A 36 38.57 -31.19 33.65
CA GLY A 36 38.07 -30.88 34.98
C GLY A 36 36.68 -31.48 35.17
N ASN A 37 36.49 -32.22 36.27
CA ASN A 37 35.20 -32.72 36.74
C ASN A 37 34.38 -31.55 37.35
N ASP A 38 34.32 -30.44 36.62
CA ASP A 38 33.59 -29.23 36.99
C ASP A 38 32.18 -29.38 36.44
N GLY A 39 31.20 -29.40 37.35
CA GLY A 39 29.80 -29.63 37.03
C GLY A 39 29.38 -28.84 35.80
N VAL A 40 28.77 -29.55 34.83
CA VAL A 40 28.18 -28.93 33.63
C VAL A 40 27.42 -27.70 34.09
N PRO A 41 27.85 -26.48 33.71
CA PRO A 41 27.16 -25.28 34.15
C PRO A 41 25.71 -25.44 33.72
N GLU A 42 24.83 -25.49 34.71
CA GLU A 42 23.41 -25.64 34.53
C GLU A 42 22.97 -24.57 33.53
N VAL A 43 22.56 -25.01 32.34
CA VAL A 43 22.21 -24.10 31.25
C VAL A 43 21.01 -23.31 31.72
N ASN A 44 21.23 -22.03 32.00
CA ASN A 44 20.18 -21.15 32.48
C ASN A 44 19.31 -20.70 31.29
N HIS A 45 18.46 -21.59 30.81
CA HIS A 45 17.55 -21.37 29.69
C HIS A 45 16.63 -20.15 29.88
N THR A 46 16.37 -19.72 31.13
CA THR A 46 15.63 -18.49 31.41
C THR A 46 16.39 -17.26 30.91
N ARG A 47 17.70 -17.20 31.17
CA ARG A 47 18.56 -16.10 30.71
C ARG A 47 18.66 -16.07 29.19
N ASP A 48 18.78 -17.23 28.56
CA ASP A 48 18.83 -17.33 27.10
C ASP A 48 17.52 -16.86 26.44
N ALA A 49 16.38 -17.17 27.05
CA ALA A 49 15.08 -16.70 26.59
C ALA A 49 14.94 -15.16 26.71
N GLU A 50 15.38 -14.56 27.82
CA GLU A 50 15.37 -13.10 28.02
C GLU A 50 16.30 -12.38 27.02
N VAL A 51 17.48 -12.93 26.75
CA VAL A 51 18.39 -12.42 25.71
C VAL A 51 17.76 -12.53 24.33
N GLY A 52 17.09 -13.65 24.05
CA GLY A 52 16.34 -13.87 22.81
C GLY A 52 15.20 -12.87 22.60
N GLU A 53 14.41 -12.59 23.65
CA GLU A 53 13.36 -11.55 23.64
C GLU A 53 13.94 -10.17 23.31
N GLY A 54 14.99 -9.75 24.01
CA GLY A 54 15.62 -8.44 23.78
C GLY A 54 16.14 -8.30 22.36
N ARG A 55 16.78 -9.34 21.82
CA ARG A 55 17.26 -9.36 20.44
C ARG A 55 16.12 -9.34 19.43
N LEU A 56 15.05 -10.11 19.67
CA LEU A 56 13.89 -10.15 18.78
C LEU A 56 13.19 -8.79 18.73
N GLN A 57 13.03 -8.12 19.88
CA GLN A 57 12.44 -6.77 19.94
C GLN A 57 13.28 -5.75 19.16
N GLU A 58 14.61 -5.81 19.26
CA GLU A 58 15.52 -4.95 18.50
C GLU A 58 15.38 -5.19 16.99
N LEU A 59 15.33 -6.47 16.56
CA LEU A 59 15.15 -6.85 15.16
C LEU A 59 13.79 -6.40 14.63
N VAL A 60 12.71 -6.51 15.41
CA VAL A 60 11.39 -5.98 15.03
C VAL A 60 11.45 -4.47 14.80
N ASN A 61 12.11 -3.72 15.68
CA ASN A 61 12.25 -2.26 15.53
C ASN A 61 13.07 -1.89 14.29
N ARG A 62 14.18 -2.60 14.02
CA ARG A 62 14.98 -2.43 12.79
C ARG A 62 14.18 -2.79 11.54
N ALA A 63 13.44 -3.88 11.58
CA ALA A 63 12.54 -4.33 10.52
C ALA A 63 11.51 -3.25 10.16
N TYR A 64 10.87 -2.61 11.14
CA TYR A 64 9.94 -1.50 10.88
C TYR A 64 10.63 -0.31 10.20
N LYS A 65 11.85 0.04 10.60
CA LYS A 65 12.62 1.09 9.92
C LYS A 65 12.89 0.72 8.46
N LEU A 66 13.40 -0.48 8.21
CA LEU A 66 13.66 -0.95 6.84
C LEU A 66 12.39 -1.05 6.01
N TYR A 67 11.25 -1.40 6.62
CA TYR A 67 9.95 -1.41 5.95
C TYR A 67 9.60 -0.03 5.38
N LEU A 68 9.79 1.04 6.17
CA LEU A 68 9.55 2.41 5.72
C LEU A 68 10.50 2.81 4.58
N GLN A 69 11.79 2.46 4.71
CA GLN A 69 12.80 2.72 3.67
C GLN A 69 12.46 1.99 2.35
N GLY A 70 12.09 0.71 2.44
CA GLY A 70 11.67 -0.07 1.28
C GLY A 70 10.40 0.49 0.64
N ARG A 71 9.41 0.94 1.43
CA ARG A 71 8.20 1.61 0.94
C ARG A 71 8.54 2.90 0.21
N GLY A 72 9.38 3.76 0.80
CA GLY A 72 9.86 4.98 0.16
C GLY A 72 10.54 4.68 -1.18
N CYS A 73 11.39 3.64 -1.21
CA CYS A 73 12.06 3.20 -2.42
C CYS A 73 11.07 2.80 -3.53
N VAL A 74 10.05 2.00 -3.20
CA VAL A 74 9.03 1.57 -4.17
C VAL A 74 8.34 2.79 -4.78
N GLU A 75 7.93 3.76 -3.97
CA GLU A 75 7.21 4.94 -4.44
C GLU A 75 8.08 5.84 -5.33
N VAL A 76 9.32 6.12 -4.90
CA VAL A 76 10.28 6.88 -5.72
C VAL A 76 10.55 6.17 -7.04
N LEU A 77 10.78 4.85 -7.02
CA LEU A 77 11.08 4.11 -8.23
C LEU A 77 9.88 4.01 -9.17
N LYS A 78 8.64 3.85 -8.67
CA LYS A 78 7.41 3.92 -9.47
C LYS A 78 7.29 5.26 -10.17
N LYS A 79 7.47 6.37 -9.44
CA LYS A 79 7.40 7.74 -9.97
C LYS A 79 8.42 7.98 -11.08
N GLU A 80 9.69 7.64 -10.83
CA GLU A 80 10.75 7.82 -11.82
C GLU A 80 10.55 6.91 -13.05
N THR A 81 10.07 5.68 -12.83
CA THR A 81 9.77 4.71 -13.90
C THR A 81 8.62 5.19 -14.79
N ALA A 82 7.56 5.76 -14.21
CA ALA A 82 6.43 6.32 -14.95
C ALA A 82 6.88 7.54 -15.79
N THR A 83 7.62 8.46 -15.17
CA THR A 83 8.17 9.64 -15.86
C THR A 83 9.11 9.24 -17.01
N CYS A 84 9.88 8.16 -16.83
CA CYS A 84 10.73 7.61 -17.87
C CYS A 84 9.93 6.98 -19.01
N ASP A 85 8.85 6.25 -18.71
CA ASP A 85 7.97 5.65 -19.72
C ASP A 85 7.27 6.70 -20.59
N GLU A 86 6.69 7.73 -19.96
CA GLU A 86 6.02 8.85 -20.65
C GLU A 86 6.95 9.58 -21.63
N SER A 87 8.26 9.59 -21.33
CA SER A 87 9.25 10.33 -22.09
C SER A 87 10.04 9.49 -23.11
N LYS A 88 9.73 8.19 -23.27
CA LYS A 88 10.54 7.27 -24.10
C LYS A 88 10.58 7.67 -25.58
N ASP A 89 9.45 8.03 -26.18
CA ASP A 89 9.38 8.32 -27.63
C ASP A 89 9.74 9.78 -27.97
N ILE A 90 9.84 10.66 -26.96
CA ILE A 90 9.97 12.11 -27.19
C ILE A 90 11.33 12.43 -27.85
N ALA A 91 12.41 11.78 -27.40
CA ALA A 91 13.75 11.99 -27.96
C ALA A 91 13.85 11.55 -29.43
N LYS A 92 13.27 10.39 -29.76
CA LYS A 92 13.24 9.89 -31.14
C LYS A 92 12.41 10.77 -32.07
N LYS A 93 11.21 11.18 -31.66
CA LYS A 93 10.37 12.12 -32.42
C LYS A 93 11.08 13.45 -32.68
N ALA A 94 11.78 13.97 -31.66
CA ALA A 94 12.57 15.19 -31.80
C ALA A 94 13.71 14.99 -32.82
N ALA A 95 14.44 13.86 -32.74
CA ALA A 95 15.49 13.52 -33.70
C ALA A 95 14.96 13.37 -35.14
N GLU A 96 13.82 12.71 -35.33
CA GLU A 96 13.17 12.57 -36.64
C GLU A 96 12.76 13.93 -37.21
N ALA A 97 12.24 14.83 -36.38
CA ALA A 97 11.90 16.19 -36.79
C ALA A 97 13.15 16.99 -37.20
N THR A 98 14.25 16.90 -36.43
CA THR A 98 15.54 17.50 -36.78
C THR A 98 16.06 16.95 -38.11
N LYS A 99 16.04 15.62 -38.28
CA LYS A 99 16.48 15.00 -39.53
C LYS A 99 15.65 15.47 -40.72
N LYS A 100 14.32 15.52 -40.59
CA LYS A 100 13.42 15.99 -41.66
C LYS A 100 13.75 17.44 -42.07
N ALA A 101 14.03 18.32 -41.12
CA ALA A 101 14.41 19.71 -41.41
C ALA A 101 15.76 19.79 -42.16
N VAL A 102 16.74 18.99 -41.75
CA VAL A 102 18.05 18.91 -42.42
C VAL A 102 17.96 18.26 -43.82
N ASP A 103 17.12 17.25 -44.01
CA ASP A 103 16.88 16.62 -45.31
C ASP A 103 16.17 17.60 -46.28
N ALA A 104 15.26 18.44 -45.77
CA ALA A 104 14.60 19.49 -46.56
C ALA A 104 15.62 20.54 -47.05
N LEU A 105 16.54 20.94 -46.18
CA LEU A 105 17.67 21.81 -46.55
C LEU A 105 18.52 21.22 -47.68
N LYS A 106 18.88 19.94 -47.55
CA LYS A 106 19.67 19.25 -48.58
C LYS A 106 18.95 19.23 -49.93
N THR A 107 17.64 18.94 -49.91
CA THR A 107 16.81 18.86 -51.12
C THR A 107 16.76 20.20 -51.85
N GLU A 108 16.51 21.30 -51.13
CA GLU A 108 16.48 22.65 -51.72
C GLU A 108 17.84 23.02 -52.33
N LEU A 109 18.94 22.67 -51.66
CA LEU A 109 20.29 22.92 -52.14
C LEU A 109 20.61 22.14 -53.43
N ASP A 110 20.22 20.87 -53.50
CA ASP A 110 20.45 20.00 -54.66
C ASP A 110 19.56 20.38 -55.86
N GLU A 111 18.32 20.80 -55.63
CA GLU A 111 17.47 21.40 -56.67
C GLU A 111 18.05 22.71 -57.21
N GLY A 112 18.64 23.50 -56.31
CA GLY A 112 19.38 24.72 -56.63
C GLY A 112 20.46 24.48 -57.68
N LYS A 113 21.26 23.42 -57.52
CA LYS A 113 22.36 23.06 -58.43
C LYS A 113 21.91 22.66 -59.83
N LYS A 114 20.76 21.97 -59.94
CA LYS A 114 20.29 21.41 -61.23
C LYS A 114 19.77 22.46 -62.21
N LYS A 115 19.13 23.54 -61.73
CA LYS A 115 18.39 24.50 -62.57
C LYS A 115 19.25 25.63 -63.17
N ASP A 116 20.23 26.16 -62.43
CA ASP A 116 20.82 27.48 -62.74
C ASP A 116 22.31 27.47 -63.09
N LYS A 117 22.82 26.40 -63.73
CA LYS A 117 24.26 26.25 -64.09
C LYS A 117 25.21 26.55 -62.92
N GLY A 118 24.79 26.25 -61.69
CA GLY A 118 25.57 26.45 -60.47
C GLY A 118 25.40 27.81 -59.77
N ARG A 119 24.59 28.76 -60.26
CA ARG A 119 24.40 30.05 -59.59
C ARG A 119 23.19 30.02 -58.64
N ILE A 120 23.42 30.21 -57.34
CA ILE A 120 22.34 30.33 -56.34
C ILE A 120 21.74 31.74 -56.44
N THR A 121 20.42 31.83 -56.68
CA THR A 121 19.71 33.11 -56.76
C THR A 121 19.43 33.68 -55.36
N GLU A 122 19.22 34.99 -55.26
CA GLU A 122 18.93 35.66 -53.99
C GLU A 122 17.66 35.13 -53.29
N GLU A 123 16.63 34.80 -54.07
CA GLU A 123 15.40 34.19 -53.57
C GLU A 123 15.65 32.81 -52.95
N LYS A 124 16.53 32.00 -53.56
CA LYS A 124 16.96 30.72 -53.00
C LYS A 124 17.77 30.89 -51.72
N ILE A 125 18.65 31.89 -51.64
CA ILE A 125 19.39 32.21 -50.40
C ILE A 125 18.38 32.52 -49.28
N LYS A 126 17.33 33.29 -49.58
CA LYS A 126 16.28 33.61 -48.60
C LYS A 126 15.51 32.35 -48.15
N ASN A 127 15.15 31.46 -49.07
CA ASN A 127 14.47 30.20 -48.74
C ASN A 127 15.37 29.27 -47.91
N LEU A 128 16.64 29.12 -48.30
CA LEU A 128 17.64 28.36 -47.55
C LEU A 128 17.80 28.91 -46.14
N LYS A 129 17.85 30.24 -45.98
CA LYS A 129 17.93 30.87 -44.65
C LYS A 129 16.75 30.49 -43.75
N LEU A 130 15.52 30.54 -44.27
CA LEU A 130 14.32 30.13 -43.52
C LEU A 130 14.37 28.65 -43.11
N LEU A 131 14.83 27.77 -44.01
CA LEU A 131 14.99 26.35 -43.71
C LEU A 131 16.10 26.09 -42.68
N VAL A 132 17.19 26.88 -42.69
CA VAL A 132 18.28 26.78 -41.69
C VAL A 132 17.77 27.23 -40.33
N GLU A 133 16.99 28.31 -40.28
CA GLU A 133 16.36 28.77 -39.04
C GLU A 133 15.37 27.74 -38.48
N ASP A 134 14.56 27.09 -39.32
CA ASP A 134 13.68 25.99 -38.89
C ASP A 134 14.48 24.79 -38.36
N ALA A 135 15.51 24.35 -39.11
CA ALA A 135 16.39 23.27 -38.68
C ALA A 135 17.08 23.58 -37.35
N ARG A 136 17.58 24.80 -37.18
CA ARG A 136 18.16 25.28 -35.91
C ARG A 136 17.14 25.24 -34.78
N GLY A 137 15.92 25.72 -35.01
CA GLY A 137 14.83 25.64 -34.04
C GLY A 137 14.56 24.20 -33.59
N LYS A 138 14.54 23.26 -34.53
CA LYS A 138 14.38 21.82 -34.24
C LYS A 138 15.57 21.21 -33.53
N ILE A 139 16.80 21.61 -33.84
CA ILE A 139 18.00 21.17 -33.13
C ILE A 139 17.97 21.66 -31.68
N ALA A 140 17.61 22.91 -31.44
CA ALA A 140 17.50 23.48 -30.10
C ALA A 140 16.39 22.81 -29.27
N GLU A 141 15.24 22.51 -29.88
CA GLU A 141 14.15 21.72 -29.27
C GLU A 141 14.65 20.32 -28.88
N SER A 142 15.29 19.62 -29.83
CA SER A 142 15.91 18.31 -29.62
C SER A 142 16.94 18.32 -28.49
N LYS A 143 17.78 19.36 -28.39
CA LYS A 143 18.76 19.52 -27.31
C LYS A 143 18.09 19.51 -25.95
N LYS A 144 17.04 20.32 -25.75
CA LYS A 144 16.31 20.40 -24.48
C LYS A 144 15.64 19.07 -24.13
N VAL A 145 15.04 18.40 -25.12
CA VAL A 145 14.40 17.10 -24.94
C VAL A 145 15.41 16.04 -24.51
N VAL A 146 16.54 15.93 -25.22
CA VAL A 146 17.59 14.94 -24.91
C VAL A 146 18.23 15.22 -23.55
N GLN A 147 18.49 16.49 -23.21
CA GLN A 147 18.99 16.87 -21.87
C GLN A 147 18.01 16.49 -20.76
N LYS A 148 16.72 16.80 -20.92
CA LYS A 148 15.69 16.41 -19.96
C LYS A 148 15.63 14.89 -19.81
N LYS A 149 15.65 14.16 -20.93
CA LYS A 149 15.63 12.68 -20.93
C LYS A 149 16.87 12.07 -20.26
N ASN A 150 18.05 12.66 -20.47
CA ASN A 150 19.28 12.27 -19.80
C ASN A 150 19.14 12.35 -18.27
N SER A 151 18.66 13.50 -17.78
CA SER A 151 18.49 13.72 -16.34
C SER A 151 17.52 12.71 -15.72
N LEU A 152 16.41 12.39 -16.41
CA LEU A 152 15.46 11.36 -15.98
C LEU A 152 16.10 9.97 -15.94
N LEU A 153 16.80 9.55 -16.99
CA LEU A 153 17.47 8.23 -17.03
C LEU A 153 18.50 8.09 -15.91
N ARG A 154 19.22 9.16 -15.59
CA ARG A 154 20.17 9.20 -14.47
C ARG A 154 19.48 9.07 -13.13
N ARG A 155 18.41 9.83 -12.88
CA ARG A 155 17.61 9.72 -11.65
C ARG A 155 17.02 8.32 -11.50
N THR A 156 16.45 7.74 -12.56
CA THR A 156 15.96 6.35 -12.55
C THR A 156 17.08 5.35 -12.24
N ARG A 157 18.28 5.53 -12.81
CA ARG A 157 19.44 4.66 -12.53
C ARG A 157 19.84 4.73 -11.05
N VAL A 158 19.94 5.94 -10.49
CA VAL A 158 20.30 6.14 -9.09
C VAL A 158 19.23 5.58 -8.16
N ALA A 159 17.94 5.84 -8.43
CA ALA A 159 16.83 5.28 -7.67
C ALA A 159 16.84 3.74 -7.71
N THR A 160 17.09 3.15 -8.88
CA THR A 160 17.20 1.68 -9.02
C THR A 160 18.34 1.13 -8.16
N THR A 161 19.51 1.78 -8.15
CA THR A 161 20.66 1.36 -7.34
C THR A 161 20.36 1.49 -5.84
N ALA A 162 19.82 2.61 -5.40
CA ALA A 162 19.45 2.82 -4.00
C ALA A 162 18.43 1.76 -3.53
N CYS A 163 17.41 1.51 -4.35
CA CYS A 163 16.42 0.47 -4.09
C CYS A 163 16.98 -0.94 -4.04
N TRP A 164 17.98 -1.25 -4.87
CA TRP A 164 18.66 -2.54 -4.84
C TRP A 164 19.43 -2.75 -3.53
N ILE A 165 20.07 -1.71 -3.00
CA ILE A 165 20.74 -1.73 -1.70
C ILE A 165 19.71 -1.98 -0.60
N SER A 166 18.62 -1.20 -0.58
CA SER A 166 17.52 -1.39 0.39
C SER A 166 16.92 -2.79 0.32
N TYR A 167 16.81 -3.39 -0.87
CA TYR A 167 16.38 -4.78 -1.02
C TYR A 167 17.32 -5.77 -0.35
N GLY A 168 18.64 -5.58 -0.47
CA GLY A 168 19.64 -6.39 0.22
C GLY A 168 19.49 -6.30 1.74
N ASP A 169 19.42 -5.07 2.26
CA ASP A 169 19.25 -4.82 3.71
C ASP A 169 17.95 -5.45 4.25
N LEU A 170 16.86 -5.35 3.50
CA LEU A 170 15.58 -6.00 3.83
C LEU A 170 15.71 -7.51 3.91
N ASN A 171 16.33 -8.14 2.90
CA ASN A 171 16.49 -9.59 2.84
C ASN A 171 17.32 -10.13 4.03
N ASP A 172 18.40 -9.44 4.36
CA ASP A 172 19.28 -9.82 5.47
C ASP A 172 18.56 -9.69 6.81
N GLU A 173 17.79 -8.62 7.02
CA GLU A 173 17.05 -8.42 8.27
C GLU A 173 15.88 -9.41 8.41
N VAL A 174 15.14 -9.72 7.34
CA VAL A 174 14.09 -10.75 7.34
C VAL A 174 14.66 -12.10 7.75
N THR A 175 15.84 -12.46 7.24
CA THR A 175 16.51 -13.72 7.59
C THR A 175 16.83 -13.78 9.09
N LYS A 176 17.48 -12.75 9.63
CA LYS A 176 17.81 -12.66 11.07
C LYS A 176 16.57 -12.66 11.96
N LEU A 177 15.51 -11.95 11.54
CA LEU A 177 14.23 -11.89 12.25
C LEU A 177 13.59 -13.27 12.33
N ASN A 178 13.53 -14.00 11.22
CA ASN A 178 12.97 -15.35 11.16
C ASN A 178 13.78 -16.33 12.02
N GLU A 179 15.11 -16.34 11.91
CA GLU A 179 15.99 -17.20 12.70
C GLU A 179 15.81 -16.96 14.21
N THR A 180 15.80 -15.70 14.63
CA THR A 180 15.64 -15.32 16.04
C THR A 180 14.25 -15.66 16.56
N ARG A 181 13.21 -15.41 15.75
CA ARG A 181 11.82 -15.78 16.08
C ARG A 181 11.69 -17.30 16.27
N ASP A 182 12.23 -18.09 15.34
CA ASP A 182 12.08 -19.54 15.36
C ASP A 182 12.86 -20.15 16.55
N GLY A 183 14.03 -19.61 16.87
CA GLY A 183 14.77 -19.97 18.09
C GLY A 183 14.04 -19.60 19.38
N LEU A 184 13.39 -18.44 19.45
CA LEU A 184 12.59 -18.08 20.62
C LEU A 184 11.31 -18.92 20.73
N LYS A 185 10.71 -19.29 19.59
CA LYS A 185 9.53 -20.14 19.51
C LYS A 185 9.80 -21.55 20.04
N SER A 186 10.98 -22.12 19.80
CA SER A 186 11.32 -23.43 20.36
C SER A 186 11.49 -23.44 21.88
N LEU A 187 11.61 -22.27 22.52
CA LEU A 187 11.69 -22.12 23.98
C LEU A 187 10.31 -21.86 24.63
N LEU A 188 9.23 -21.75 23.85
CA LEU A 188 7.90 -21.45 24.39
C LEU A 188 7.32 -22.57 25.24
N ASP A 189 7.62 -23.82 24.93
CA ASP A 189 7.06 -24.97 25.66
C ASP A 189 7.53 -24.99 27.12
N ASP A 190 8.78 -24.60 27.37
CA ASP A 190 9.39 -24.60 28.71
C ASP A 190 9.18 -23.28 29.47
N TYR A 191 8.99 -22.16 28.77
CA TYR A 191 9.02 -20.82 29.37
C TYR A 191 7.90 -19.91 28.88
N ARG A 192 6.67 -20.42 28.83
CA ARG A 192 5.52 -19.68 28.30
C ARG A 192 5.23 -18.40 29.09
N ARG A 193 5.28 -17.25 28.42
CA ARG A 193 4.85 -15.93 28.92
C ARG A 193 4.00 -15.22 27.86
N THR A 194 2.95 -14.52 28.29
CA THR A 194 2.04 -13.82 27.37
C THR A 194 2.77 -12.78 26.53
N GLU A 195 3.69 -12.02 27.14
CA GLU A 195 4.48 -10.99 26.45
C GLU A 195 5.36 -11.59 25.35
N ARG A 196 5.89 -12.79 25.57
CA ARG A 196 6.70 -13.51 24.58
C ARG A 196 5.86 -14.00 23.41
N GLU A 197 4.67 -14.52 23.68
CA GLU A 197 3.73 -14.92 22.63
C GLU A 197 3.33 -13.72 21.77
N GLU A 198 3.05 -12.58 22.40
CA GLU A 198 2.76 -11.32 21.70
C GLU A 198 3.95 -10.84 20.86
N LEU A 199 5.17 -10.90 21.39
CA LEU A 199 6.38 -10.52 20.65
C LEU A 199 6.61 -11.44 19.43
N ILE A 200 6.46 -12.76 19.60
CA ILE A 200 6.57 -13.73 18.49
C ILE A 200 5.49 -13.47 17.44
N LYS A 201 4.26 -13.17 17.86
CA LYS A 201 3.15 -12.82 16.97
C LYS A 201 3.46 -11.54 16.18
N ASN A 202 3.94 -10.50 16.85
CA ASN A 202 4.35 -9.23 16.22
C ASN A 202 5.50 -9.45 15.23
N ALA A 203 6.53 -10.21 15.61
CA ALA A 203 7.65 -10.56 14.73
C ALA A 203 7.18 -11.38 13.51
N THR A 204 6.20 -12.27 13.68
CA THR A 204 5.60 -13.04 12.58
C THR A 204 4.88 -12.13 11.60
N GLN A 205 4.05 -11.21 12.10
CA GLN A 205 3.35 -10.24 11.28
C GLN A 205 4.32 -9.32 10.54
N THR A 206 5.31 -8.77 11.25
CA THR A 206 6.35 -7.90 10.68
C THR A 206 7.15 -8.62 9.59
N GLY A 207 7.52 -9.88 9.81
CA GLY A 207 8.20 -10.70 8.79
C GLY A 207 7.33 -10.93 7.55
N GLY A 208 6.02 -11.13 7.72
CA GLY A 208 5.06 -11.21 6.61
C GLY A 208 4.96 -9.90 5.81
N ASP A 209 4.86 -8.76 6.49
CA ASP A 209 4.81 -7.44 5.85
C ASP A 209 6.09 -7.13 5.08
N LEU A 210 7.25 -7.46 5.64
CA LEU A 210 8.55 -7.32 4.96
C LEU A 210 8.66 -8.23 3.74
N PHE A 211 8.19 -9.48 3.82
CA PHE A 211 8.20 -10.40 2.69
C PHE A 211 7.40 -9.83 1.51
N TRP A 212 6.18 -9.33 1.76
CA TRP A 212 5.37 -8.70 0.71
C TRP A 212 6.02 -7.44 0.15
N LEU A 213 6.62 -6.62 1.00
CA LEU A 213 7.37 -5.45 0.56
C LEU A 213 8.56 -5.84 -0.34
N MET A 214 9.31 -6.88 0.02
CA MET A 214 10.41 -7.39 -0.82
C MET A 214 9.93 -7.84 -2.21
N GLN A 215 8.76 -8.50 -2.30
CA GLN A 215 8.16 -8.85 -3.58
C GLN A 215 7.79 -7.60 -4.40
N GLU A 216 7.20 -6.59 -3.75
CA GLU A 216 6.86 -5.33 -4.39
C GLU A 216 8.10 -4.57 -4.89
N VAL A 217 9.16 -4.50 -4.08
CA VAL A 217 10.46 -3.93 -4.45
C VAL A 217 11.05 -4.67 -5.65
N THR A 218 11.04 -6.01 -5.62
CA THR A 218 11.55 -6.84 -6.73
C THR A 218 10.82 -6.57 -8.04
N LEU A 219 9.48 -6.55 -8.01
CA LEU A 219 8.66 -6.25 -9.19
C LEU A 219 8.91 -4.83 -9.70
N THR A 220 9.03 -3.86 -8.81
CA THR A 220 9.28 -2.46 -9.17
C THR A 220 10.67 -2.27 -9.76
N LEU A 221 11.70 -2.92 -9.19
CA LEU A 221 13.07 -2.96 -9.73
C LEU A 221 13.12 -3.57 -11.13
N ARG A 222 12.39 -4.67 -11.35
CA ARG A 222 12.30 -5.30 -12.67
C ARG A 222 11.68 -4.35 -13.70
N ARG A 223 10.53 -3.75 -13.39
CA ARG A 223 9.86 -2.78 -14.27
C ARG A 223 10.73 -1.55 -14.54
N GLY A 224 11.37 -1.01 -13.50
CA GLY A 224 12.31 0.11 -13.63
C GLY A 224 13.48 -0.22 -14.56
N ARG A 225 14.03 -1.44 -14.47
CA ARG A 225 15.08 -1.90 -15.38
C ARG A 225 14.59 -2.04 -16.82
N GLU A 226 13.45 -2.68 -17.03
CA GLU A 226 12.85 -2.86 -18.37
C GLU A 226 12.58 -1.50 -19.04
N ASN A 227 11.95 -0.57 -18.32
CA ASN A 227 11.66 0.78 -18.82
C ASN A 227 12.92 1.59 -19.08
N LYS A 228 13.92 1.49 -18.19
CA LYS A 228 15.23 2.11 -18.40
C LYS A 228 15.87 1.59 -19.69
N THR A 229 15.94 0.28 -19.88
CA THR A 229 16.54 -0.31 -21.09
C THR A 229 15.79 0.08 -22.36
N ALA A 230 14.46 0.13 -22.32
CA ALA A 230 13.66 0.63 -23.44
C ALA A 230 13.97 2.09 -23.75
N ALA A 231 14.02 2.96 -22.74
CA ALA A 231 14.33 4.37 -22.92
C ALA A 231 15.79 4.62 -23.35
N GLU A 232 16.76 3.84 -22.87
CA GLU A 232 18.15 3.88 -23.35
C GLU A 232 18.23 3.50 -24.84
N ARG A 233 17.43 2.52 -25.28
CA ARG A 233 17.34 2.14 -26.71
C ARG A 233 16.79 3.26 -27.57
N GLU A 234 15.69 3.90 -27.16
CA GLU A 234 15.10 5.03 -27.91
C GLU A 234 16.07 6.22 -28.01
N VAL A 235 16.81 6.51 -26.95
CA VAL A 235 17.85 7.55 -26.98
C VAL A 235 19.00 7.16 -27.90
N TRP A 236 19.39 5.89 -27.94
CA TRP A 236 20.39 5.39 -28.88
C TRP A 236 19.91 5.50 -30.33
N GLU A 237 18.65 5.16 -30.63
CA GLU A 237 18.07 5.35 -31.97
C GLU A 237 18.04 6.84 -32.36
N ALA A 238 17.66 7.72 -31.43
CA ALA A 238 17.72 9.16 -31.62
C ALA A 238 19.15 9.64 -31.92
N ASP A 239 20.17 9.11 -31.22
CA ASP A 239 21.58 9.41 -31.49
C ASP A 239 21.98 9.04 -32.93
N GLN A 240 21.60 7.84 -33.39
CA GLN A 240 21.88 7.41 -34.78
C GLN A 240 21.22 8.33 -35.81
N ILE A 241 20.02 8.83 -35.51
CA ILE A 241 19.32 9.81 -36.36
C ILE A 241 20.08 11.15 -36.36
N PHE A 242 20.52 11.63 -35.20
CA PHE A 242 21.31 12.86 -35.10
C PHE A 242 22.66 12.74 -35.82
N GLN A 243 23.35 11.59 -35.77
CA GLN A 243 24.59 11.38 -36.52
C GLN A 243 24.36 11.51 -38.03
N LYS A 244 23.28 10.92 -38.56
CA LYS A 244 22.92 11.03 -39.99
C LYS A 244 22.60 12.47 -40.38
N ALA A 245 21.83 13.18 -39.55
CA ALA A 245 21.54 14.58 -39.74
C ALA A 245 22.82 15.43 -39.71
N LYS A 246 23.76 15.13 -38.79
CA LYS A 246 25.05 15.81 -38.68
C LYS A 246 25.91 15.62 -39.93
N THR A 247 26.03 14.38 -40.43
CA THR A 247 26.75 14.12 -41.69
C THR A 247 26.14 14.91 -42.85
N THR A 248 24.81 14.94 -42.93
CA THR A 248 24.11 15.68 -43.98
C THR A 248 24.32 17.19 -43.87
N LEU A 249 24.25 17.73 -42.65
CA LEU A 249 24.48 19.14 -42.40
C LEU A 249 25.92 19.54 -42.73
N LYS A 250 26.91 18.69 -42.43
CA LYS A 250 28.31 18.89 -42.82
C LYS A 250 28.49 18.93 -44.34
N GLU A 251 27.83 18.05 -45.08
CA GLU A 251 27.84 18.09 -46.56
C GLU A 251 27.25 19.41 -47.09
N ILE A 252 26.17 19.90 -46.47
CA ILE A 252 25.58 21.22 -46.79
C ILE A 252 26.61 22.33 -46.48
N THR A 253 27.24 22.31 -45.31
CA THR A 253 28.28 23.27 -44.90
C THR A 253 29.41 23.35 -45.93
N GLU A 254 29.93 22.20 -46.37
CA GLU A 254 31.01 22.12 -47.37
C GLU A 254 30.60 22.71 -48.73
N VAL A 255 29.37 22.43 -49.18
CA VAL A 255 28.83 23.00 -50.42
C VAL A 255 28.67 24.50 -50.32
N VAL A 256 28.05 24.99 -49.23
CA VAL A 256 27.86 26.43 -49.01
C VAL A 256 29.22 27.12 -48.98
N ASN A 257 30.19 26.61 -48.22
CA ASN A 257 31.54 27.17 -48.13
C ASN A 257 32.26 27.22 -49.49
N LYS A 258 32.08 26.21 -50.33
CA LYS A 258 32.74 26.13 -51.65
C LYS A 258 32.14 27.08 -52.69
N GLU A 259 30.83 27.31 -52.65
CA GLU A 259 30.11 28.17 -53.59
C GLU A 259 30.15 29.67 -53.20
N VAL A 260 30.63 29.99 -52.00
CA VAL A 260 30.76 31.36 -51.47
C VAL A 260 31.93 32.23 -52.04
N PRO A 261 32.98 31.77 -52.76
CA PRO A 261 34.13 32.62 -52.98
C PRO A 261 33.99 33.69 -54.11
N GLU A 262 34.32 34.91 -53.67
CA GLU A 262 34.92 36.08 -54.36
C GLU A 262 34.08 37.18 -55.01
N ARG A 263 32.77 37.04 -55.25
CA ARG A 263 32.00 38.18 -55.83
C ARG A 263 31.33 39.03 -54.75
N ALA A 264 31.65 40.32 -54.77
CA ALA A 264 31.50 41.36 -53.74
C ALA A 264 30.07 41.69 -53.21
N GLU A 265 29.05 40.85 -53.44
CA GLU A 265 27.71 41.03 -52.86
C GLU A 265 27.54 40.20 -51.56
N GLY A 266 28.63 40.13 -50.78
CA GLY A 266 28.94 39.04 -49.84
C GLY A 266 28.18 38.96 -48.51
N HIS A 267 27.37 39.95 -48.13
CA HIS A 267 26.86 39.98 -46.74
C HIS A 267 25.80 38.90 -46.43
N LYS A 268 24.89 38.60 -47.38
CA LYS A 268 23.80 37.63 -47.15
C LYS A 268 24.30 36.18 -47.14
N LEU A 269 25.33 35.90 -47.94
CA LEU A 269 25.92 34.57 -48.06
C LEU A 269 26.76 34.22 -46.82
N THR A 270 27.51 35.20 -46.28
CA THR A 270 28.23 35.04 -45.00
C THR A 270 27.28 34.79 -43.83
N GLU A 271 26.12 35.46 -43.81
CA GLU A 271 25.11 35.22 -42.76
C GLU A 271 24.55 33.79 -42.83
N LEU A 272 24.21 33.30 -44.03
CA LEU A 272 23.77 31.91 -44.22
C LEU A 272 24.85 30.91 -43.78
N GLN A 273 26.11 31.16 -44.14
CA GLN A 273 27.25 30.33 -43.74
C GLN A 273 27.40 30.26 -42.22
N GLN A 274 27.30 31.40 -41.53
CA GLN A 274 27.36 31.46 -40.08
C GLN A 274 26.22 30.65 -39.44
N LEU A 275 24.98 30.81 -39.93
CA LEU A 275 23.83 30.06 -39.41
C LEU A 275 23.97 28.54 -39.57
N VAL A 276 24.50 28.09 -40.70
CA VAL A 276 24.75 26.65 -40.96
C VAL A 276 25.83 26.11 -40.02
N ASN A 277 26.95 26.83 -39.85
CA ASN A 277 28.02 26.44 -38.93
C ASN A 277 27.55 26.38 -37.47
N GLU A 278 26.76 27.37 -37.02
CA GLU A 278 26.16 27.37 -35.68
C GLU A 278 25.23 26.17 -35.48
N SER A 279 24.42 25.84 -36.48
CA SER A 279 23.52 24.69 -36.45
C SER A 279 24.29 23.35 -36.38
N GLU A 280 25.42 23.24 -37.07
CA GLU A 280 26.29 22.06 -37.04
C GLU A 280 26.91 21.83 -35.65
N GLU A 281 27.43 22.89 -35.02
CA GLU A 281 27.98 22.81 -33.66
C GLU A 281 26.88 22.55 -32.61
N GLU A 282 25.68 23.13 -32.75
CA GLU A 282 24.54 22.80 -31.90
C GLU A 282 24.16 21.31 -32.01
N LEU A 283 24.09 20.77 -33.23
CA LEU A 283 23.76 19.35 -33.47
C LEU A 283 24.84 18.39 -32.96
N LYS A 284 26.11 18.77 -33.09
CA LYS A 284 27.24 18.05 -32.49
C LYS A 284 27.12 17.99 -30.96
N ASN A 285 26.71 19.08 -30.32
CA ASN A 285 26.46 19.11 -28.87
C ASN A 285 25.30 18.17 -28.48
N VAL A 286 24.20 18.14 -29.25
CA VAL A 286 23.09 17.18 -29.01
C VAL A 286 23.60 15.75 -29.08
N SER A 287 24.41 15.43 -30.09
CA SER A 287 24.99 14.11 -30.29
C SER A 287 25.95 13.68 -29.15
N VAL A 288 26.75 14.60 -28.61
CA VAL A 288 27.60 14.30 -27.45
C VAL A 288 26.75 13.95 -26.21
N ILE A 289 25.62 14.62 -26.02
CA ILE A 289 24.71 14.34 -24.90
C ILE A 289 24.03 12.98 -25.09
N SER A 290 23.49 12.68 -26.28
CA SER A 290 22.82 11.40 -26.55
C SER A 290 23.76 10.20 -26.46
N SER A 291 24.98 10.33 -26.99
CA SER A 291 25.99 9.25 -26.92
C SER A 291 26.45 8.95 -25.48
N SER A 292 26.49 9.95 -24.59
CA SER A 292 26.82 9.72 -23.17
C SER A 292 25.80 8.84 -22.44
N ILE A 293 24.56 8.79 -22.93
CA ILE A 293 23.46 8.00 -22.37
C ILE A 293 23.53 6.55 -22.86
N ALA A 294 23.85 6.38 -24.15
CA ALA A 294 23.88 5.09 -24.82
C ALA A 294 24.99 4.17 -24.32
N GLN A 295 26.06 4.71 -23.74
CA GLN A 295 27.12 3.88 -23.20
C GLN A 295 26.63 3.19 -21.92
N PRO A 296 26.61 1.84 -21.88
CA PRO A 296 26.35 1.13 -20.64
C PRO A 296 27.38 1.61 -19.62
N ALA A 297 26.94 1.86 -18.38
CA ALA A 297 27.87 2.16 -17.30
C ALA A 297 28.97 1.10 -17.33
N PRO A 298 30.26 1.49 -17.35
CA PRO A 298 31.34 0.53 -17.44
C PRO A 298 31.13 -0.54 -16.36
N ALA A 299 31.24 -1.82 -16.75
CA ALA A 299 30.87 -3.00 -15.97
C ALA A 299 31.65 -3.21 -14.65
N ILE A 300 32.33 -2.16 -14.16
CA ILE A 300 33.28 -2.18 -13.07
C ILE A 300 32.59 -2.39 -11.71
N LEU A 301 31.31 -2.09 -11.58
CA LEU A 301 30.59 -2.23 -10.31
C LEU A 301 30.09 -3.66 -9.98
N GLN A 302 30.29 -4.64 -10.87
CA GLN A 302 29.81 -6.02 -10.60
C GLN A 302 30.84 -6.96 -9.96
N GLY A 303 32.03 -6.48 -9.57
CA GLY A 303 32.97 -7.32 -8.80
C GLY A 303 34.41 -6.85 -8.67
N GLY A 304 34.71 -5.58 -8.95
CA GLY A 304 36.07 -5.04 -8.85
C GLY A 304 36.38 -4.45 -7.47
N ASP A 305 37.49 -4.87 -6.87
CA ASP A 305 38.15 -4.25 -5.72
C ASP A 305 38.24 -2.72 -5.89
N ALA A 306 37.76 -1.95 -4.91
CA ALA A 306 37.71 -0.48 -4.92
C ALA A 306 39.06 0.18 -5.25
N THR A 307 40.16 -0.53 -4.95
CA THR A 307 41.53 -0.12 -5.23
C THR A 307 41.79 0.01 -6.73
N ARG A 308 41.28 -0.92 -7.55
CA ARG A 308 41.43 -0.88 -9.02
C ARG A 308 40.69 0.29 -9.67
N TYR A 309 39.56 0.70 -9.09
CA TYR A 309 38.83 1.86 -9.58
C TYR A 309 39.63 3.14 -9.40
N LYS A 310 40.20 3.32 -8.20
CA LYS A 310 40.99 4.52 -7.86
C LYS A 310 42.23 4.65 -8.75
N GLU A 311 42.94 3.55 -9.01
CA GLU A 311 44.08 3.53 -9.93
C GLU A 311 43.71 3.77 -11.39
N ALA A 312 42.54 3.30 -11.84
CA ALA A 312 42.03 3.57 -13.18
C ALA A 312 41.65 5.05 -13.33
N TYR A 313 41.03 5.63 -12.30
CA TYR A 313 40.63 7.02 -12.25
C TYR A 313 41.82 7.99 -12.31
N GLU A 314 42.89 7.72 -11.55
CA GLU A 314 44.13 8.53 -11.61
C GLU A 314 44.90 8.35 -12.92
N ARG A 315 44.87 7.15 -13.52
CA ARG A 315 45.45 6.93 -14.86
C ARG A 315 44.71 7.73 -15.93
N GLU A 316 43.38 7.74 -15.90
CA GLU A 316 42.60 8.52 -16.86
C GLU A 316 42.84 10.02 -16.72
N LYS A 317 42.97 10.54 -15.49
CA LYS A 317 43.33 11.94 -15.23
C LYS A 317 44.62 12.38 -15.94
N THR A 318 45.60 11.47 -15.99
CA THR A 318 46.92 11.76 -16.59
C THR A 318 46.96 11.48 -18.09
N GLN A 319 46.26 10.45 -18.56
CA GLN A 319 46.28 10.02 -19.96
C GLN A 319 45.26 10.76 -20.84
N ASP A 320 44.09 11.09 -20.29
CA ASP A 320 42.99 11.75 -20.99
C ASP A 320 42.23 12.71 -20.06
N PRO A 321 42.78 13.92 -19.82
CA PRO A 321 42.19 14.88 -18.89
C PRO A 321 40.80 15.35 -19.32
N ALA A 322 40.47 15.36 -20.61
CA ALA A 322 39.15 15.74 -21.11
C ALA A 322 38.10 14.68 -20.75
N THR A 323 38.43 13.40 -20.94
CA THR A 323 37.55 12.30 -20.51
C THR A 323 37.43 12.26 -18.98
N HIS A 324 38.51 12.54 -18.25
CA HIS A 324 38.47 12.65 -16.79
C HIS A 324 37.56 13.78 -16.31
N GLU A 325 37.67 14.99 -16.86
CA GLU A 325 36.81 16.13 -16.50
C GLU A 325 35.34 15.84 -16.80
N LYS A 326 35.05 15.18 -17.93
CA LYS A 326 33.70 14.70 -18.26
C LYS A 326 33.20 13.73 -17.17
N ARG A 327 34.02 12.77 -16.75
CA ARG A 327 33.67 11.81 -15.69
C ARG A 327 33.45 12.50 -14.33
N VAL A 328 34.28 13.48 -13.97
CA VAL A 328 34.12 14.28 -12.75
C VAL A 328 32.77 14.99 -12.73
N ASN A 329 32.41 15.65 -13.84
CA ASN A 329 31.11 16.31 -13.98
C ASN A 329 29.95 15.30 -13.92
N GLU A 330 30.09 14.15 -14.59
CA GLU A 330 29.10 13.06 -14.51
C GLU A 330 28.95 12.53 -13.07
N GLU A 331 30.04 12.43 -12.30
CA GLU A 331 30.01 11.97 -10.91
C GLU A 331 29.36 13.01 -9.99
N ARG A 332 29.67 14.30 -10.17
CA ARG A 332 28.99 15.39 -9.45
C ARG A 332 27.48 15.40 -9.73
N GLU A 333 27.09 15.25 -11.00
CA GLU A 333 25.67 15.18 -11.38
C GLU A 333 24.99 13.92 -10.80
N LYS A 334 25.71 12.80 -10.65
CA LYS A 334 25.20 11.62 -9.95
C LYS A 334 25.05 11.86 -8.45
N GLU A 335 25.99 12.55 -7.81
CA GLU A 335 25.90 12.92 -6.39
C GLU A 335 24.71 13.84 -6.13
N GLU A 336 24.51 14.87 -6.97
CA GLU A 336 23.33 15.75 -6.91
C GLU A 336 22.03 14.99 -7.12
N ALA A 337 21.98 14.09 -8.12
CA ALA A 337 20.81 13.24 -8.35
C ALA A 337 20.57 12.27 -7.18
N MET A 338 21.64 11.74 -6.57
CA MET A 338 21.56 10.88 -5.40
C MET A 338 21.05 11.64 -4.18
N GLU A 339 21.49 12.87 -3.96
CA GLU A 339 21.00 13.69 -2.86
C GLU A 339 19.54 14.09 -3.08
N ALA A 340 19.14 14.41 -4.30
CA ALA A 340 17.74 14.65 -4.64
C ALA A 340 16.87 13.41 -4.39
N VAL A 341 17.32 12.23 -4.84
CA VAL A 341 16.62 10.95 -4.60
C VAL A 341 16.58 10.62 -3.11
N LYS A 342 17.66 10.85 -2.34
CA LYS A 342 17.69 10.66 -0.89
C LYS A 342 16.70 11.57 -0.17
N MET A 343 16.59 12.84 -0.58
CA MET A 343 15.60 13.77 -0.03
C MET A 343 14.16 13.32 -0.35
N GLU A 344 13.89 12.86 -1.57
CA GLU A 344 12.58 12.31 -1.94
C GLU A 344 12.28 11.02 -1.17
N LEU A 345 13.28 10.15 -0.99
CA LEU A 345 13.17 8.93 -0.21
C LEU A 345 12.81 9.24 1.23
N LYS A 346 13.53 10.17 1.87
CA LYS A 346 13.26 10.61 3.24
C LYS A 346 11.85 11.18 3.39
N LYS A 347 11.38 11.99 2.43
CA LYS A 347 10.01 12.51 2.44
C LYS A 347 8.98 11.40 2.33
N ALA A 348 9.20 10.42 1.46
CA ALA A 348 8.32 9.27 1.30
C ALA A 348 8.33 8.36 2.54
N GLU A 349 9.49 8.20 3.19
CA GLU A 349 9.64 7.50 4.48
C GLU A 349 8.83 8.21 5.58
N ASP A 350 8.97 9.53 5.71
CA ASP A 350 8.24 10.34 6.69
C ASP A 350 6.72 10.26 6.45
N GLU A 351 6.29 10.31 5.18
CA GLU A 351 4.87 10.16 4.81
C GLU A 351 4.34 8.76 5.12
N ALA A 352 5.08 7.71 4.77
CA ALA A 352 4.73 6.33 5.11
C ALA A 352 4.64 6.12 6.63
N ALA A 353 5.56 6.73 7.40
CA ALA A 353 5.53 6.69 8.86
C ALA A 353 4.27 7.37 9.42
N ARG A 354 3.88 8.52 8.87
CA ARG A 354 2.64 9.22 9.26
C ARG A 354 1.40 8.39 8.98
N LEU A 355 1.29 7.79 7.79
CA LEU A 355 0.15 6.94 7.42
C LEU A 355 0.07 5.69 8.30
N LEU A 356 1.21 5.08 8.63
CA LEU A 356 1.26 3.93 9.53
C LEU A 356 0.83 4.32 10.96
N ALA A 357 1.32 5.46 11.46
CA ALA A 357 0.92 5.97 12.77
C ALA A 357 -0.59 6.25 12.84
N GLU A 358 -1.16 6.86 11.78
CA GLU A 358 -2.59 7.09 11.69
C GLU A 358 -3.41 5.79 11.68
N LYS A 359 -2.95 4.77 10.93
CA LYS A 359 -3.59 3.44 10.92
C LYS A 359 -3.58 2.80 12.30
N ILE A 360 -2.45 2.84 13.01
CA ILE A 360 -2.34 2.30 14.38
C ILE A 360 -3.29 3.02 15.35
N ILE A 361 -3.41 4.35 15.26
CA ILE A 361 -4.34 5.12 16.10
C ILE A 361 -5.79 4.70 15.81
N ARG A 362 -6.18 4.58 14.54
CA ARG A 362 -7.53 4.14 14.16
C ARG A 362 -7.85 2.73 14.63
N GLU A 363 -6.91 1.80 14.53
CA GLU A 363 -7.08 0.43 15.01
C GLU A 363 -7.27 0.39 16.53
N LYS A 364 -6.48 1.16 17.29
CA LYS A 364 -6.66 1.30 18.75
C LYS A 364 -8.01 1.88 19.13
N GLN A 365 -8.46 2.92 18.43
CA GLN A 365 -9.78 3.52 18.67
C GLN A 365 -10.91 2.53 18.37
N ALA A 366 -10.81 1.76 17.29
CA ALA A 366 -11.79 0.73 16.95
C ALA A 366 -11.81 -0.41 17.99
N GLU A 367 -10.65 -0.81 18.52
CA GLU A 367 -10.58 -1.80 19.59
C GLU A 367 -11.20 -1.30 20.90
N GLU A 368 -10.90 -0.06 21.31
CA GLU A 368 -11.52 0.58 22.46
C GLU A 368 -13.05 0.68 22.30
N GLU A 369 -13.53 1.03 21.11
CA GLU A 369 -14.96 1.07 20.80
C GLU A 369 -15.61 -0.32 20.90
N ARG A 370 -14.96 -1.37 20.38
CA ARG A 370 -15.44 -2.75 20.50
C ARG A 370 -15.56 -3.18 21.96
N ILE A 371 -14.55 -2.88 22.78
CA ILE A 371 -14.57 -3.18 24.22
C ILE A 371 -15.70 -2.40 24.91
N ARG A 372 -15.94 -1.14 24.54
CA ARG A 372 -17.05 -0.34 25.09
C ARG A 372 -18.41 -0.93 24.70
N LEU A 373 -18.60 -1.33 23.44
CA LEU A 373 -19.83 -1.96 22.97
C LEU A 373 -20.09 -3.30 23.65
N GLU A 374 -19.05 -4.11 23.87
CA GLU A 374 -19.16 -5.38 24.59
C GLU A 374 -19.58 -5.18 26.05
N LYS A 375 -18.98 -4.21 26.76
CA LYS A 375 -19.39 -3.85 28.13
C LYS A 375 -20.84 -3.37 28.20
N LEU A 376 -21.28 -2.54 27.25
CA LEU A 376 -22.67 -2.09 27.14
C LEU A 376 -23.64 -3.25 26.87
N ALA A 377 -23.26 -4.20 26.01
CA ALA A 377 -24.06 -5.38 25.74
C ALA A 377 -24.17 -6.29 26.97
N GLU A 378 -23.08 -6.46 27.73
CA GLU A 378 -23.09 -7.22 28.98
C GLU A 378 -23.96 -6.54 30.04
N GLU A 379 -23.88 -5.21 30.19
CA GLU A 379 -24.73 -4.45 31.09
C GLU A 379 -26.21 -4.57 30.73
N ARG A 380 -26.56 -4.49 29.44
CA ARG A 380 -27.94 -4.72 28.97
C ARG A 380 -28.44 -6.13 29.33
N LYS A 381 -27.61 -7.17 29.14
CA LYS A 381 -27.96 -8.54 29.56
C LYS A 381 -28.17 -8.65 31.07
N ARG A 382 -27.42 -7.89 31.88
CA ARG A 382 -27.63 -7.85 33.33
C ARG A 382 -28.93 -7.14 33.69
N GLN A 383 -29.24 -6.01 33.06
CA GLN A 383 -30.51 -5.30 33.27
C GLN A 383 -31.72 -6.13 32.85
N GLU A 384 -31.63 -6.84 31.72
CA GLU A 384 -32.71 -7.72 31.23
C GLU A 384 -32.99 -8.88 32.21
N LYS A 385 -31.94 -9.51 32.77
CA LYS A 385 -32.08 -10.55 33.81
C LYS A 385 -32.77 -10.02 35.06
N LEU A 386 -32.40 -8.81 35.50
CA LEU A 386 -33.04 -8.18 36.66
C LEU A 386 -34.51 -7.85 36.39
N ALA A 387 -34.83 -7.32 35.21
CA ALA A 387 -36.20 -7.05 34.80
C ALA A 387 -37.05 -8.32 34.69
N GLU A 388 -36.49 -9.42 34.17
CA GLU A 388 -37.18 -10.71 34.11
C GLU A 388 -37.46 -11.26 35.52
N GLU A 389 -36.49 -11.16 36.43
CA GLU A 389 -36.68 -11.58 37.82
C GLU A 389 -37.77 -10.74 38.53
N GLU A 390 -37.79 -9.42 38.30
CA GLU A 390 -38.83 -8.53 38.83
C GLU A 390 -40.22 -8.88 38.28
N ARG A 391 -40.34 -9.16 36.98
CA ARG A 391 -41.61 -9.62 36.38
C ARG A 391 -42.11 -10.91 37.01
N LYS A 392 -41.22 -11.88 37.25
CA LYS A 392 -41.57 -13.15 37.95
C LYS A 392 -42.02 -12.91 39.38
N ARG A 393 -41.44 -11.93 40.09
CA ARG A 393 -41.89 -11.55 41.44
C ARG A 393 -43.28 -10.90 41.42
N GLN A 394 -43.52 -9.97 40.49
CA GLN A 394 -44.83 -9.33 40.34
C GLN A 394 -45.92 -10.36 39.97
N GLU A 395 -45.63 -11.30 39.08
CA GLU A 395 -46.57 -12.36 38.69
C GLU A 395 -46.94 -13.27 39.88
N LYS A 396 -45.96 -13.67 40.69
CA LYS A 396 -46.22 -14.45 41.92
C LYS A 396 -47.09 -13.69 42.93
N LEU A 397 -46.84 -12.39 43.11
CA LEU A 397 -47.65 -11.55 44.00
C LEU A 397 -49.09 -11.42 43.47
N ALA A 398 -49.26 -11.21 42.16
CA ALA A 398 -50.57 -11.12 41.53
C ALA A 398 -51.33 -12.46 41.61
N GLU A 399 -50.65 -13.60 41.46
CA GLU A 399 -51.26 -14.92 41.63
C GLU A 399 -51.69 -15.17 43.09
N GLU A 400 -50.86 -14.78 44.05
CA GLU A 400 -51.21 -14.88 45.48
C GLU A 400 -52.40 -13.99 45.83
N GLU A 401 -52.45 -12.78 45.30
CA GLU A 401 -53.57 -11.86 45.47
C GLU A 401 -54.87 -12.43 44.88
N ARG A 402 -54.82 -13.02 43.68
CA ARG A 402 -55.96 -13.73 43.08
C ARG A 402 -56.44 -14.87 43.97
N LYS A 403 -55.54 -15.71 44.49
CA LYS A 403 -55.90 -16.79 45.42
C LYS A 403 -56.54 -16.26 46.70
N ARG A 404 -56.12 -15.10 47.21
CA ARG A 404 -56.76 -14.46 48.37
C ARG A 404 -58.15 -13.94 48.03
N GLN A 405 -58.32 -13.29 46.89
CA GLN A 405 -59.62 -12.82 46.41
C GLN A 405 -60.60 -13.98 46.18
N ASP A 406 -60.14 -15.08 45.59
CA ASP A 406 -60.95 -16.28 45.37
C ASP A 406 -61.41 -16.92 46.67
N LYS A 407 -60.52 -17.05 47.67
CA LYS A 407 -60.88 -17.53 49.01
C LYS A 407 -61.93 -16.63 49.70
N LEU A 408 -61.75 -15.32 49.59
CA LEU A 408 -62.71 -14.33 50.10
C LEU A 408 -64.06 -14.43 49.40
N ALA A 409 -64.07 -14.64 48.08
CA ALA A 409 -65.28 -14.83 47.29
C ALA A 409 -65.99 -16.15 47.67
N GLU A 410 -65.24 -17.24 47.84
CA GLU A 410 -65.79 -18.52 48.27
C GLU A 410 -66.38 -18.45 49.68
N GLU A 411 -65.70 -17.77 50.62
CA GLU A 411 -66.22 -17.55 51.97
C GLU A 411 -67.51 -16.71 51.96
N LYS A 412 -67.56 -15.66 51.12
CA LYS A 412 -68.80 -14.88 50.89
C LYS A 412 -69.92 -15.74 50.33
N ARG A 413 -69.64 -16.63 49.36
CA ARG A 413 -70.63 -17.57 48.81
C ARG A 413 -71.14 -18.54 49.87
N LYS A 414 -70.26 -19.12 50.69
CA LYS A 414 -70.65 -20.00 51.81
C LYS A 414 -71.48 -19.28 52.86
N LYS A 415 -71.19 -18.01 53.16
CA LYS A 415 -72.02 -17.19 54.07
C LYS A 415 -73.40 -16.89 53.46
N GLN A 416 -73.46 -16.54 52.17
CA GLN A 416 -74.73 -16.35 51.47
C GLN A 416 -75.55 -17.64 51.39
N GLU A 417 -74.92 -18.78 51.14
CA GLU A 417 -75.59 -20.08 51.09
C GLU A 417 -76.14 -20.49 52.45
N LYS A 418 -75.37 -20.28 53.54
CA LYS A 418 -75.88 -20.49 54.91
C LYS A 418 -77.05 -19.58 55.26
N LEU A 419 -76.99 -18.30 54.86
CA LEU A 419 -78.11 -17.37 55.05
C LEU A 419 -79.33 -17.80 54.23
N ALA A 420 -79.15 -18.24 53.00
CA ALA A 420 -80.23 -18.75 52.14
C ALA A 420 -80.81 -20.07 52.66
N GLU A 421 -79.99 -20.95 53.26
CA GLU A 421 -80.45 -22.19 53.88
C GLU A 421 -81.22 -21.91 55.18
N GLU A 422 -80.76 -20.95 55.99
CA GLU A 422 -81.50 -20.49 57.18
C GLU A 422 -82.82 -19.83 56.78
N GLU A 423 -82.83 -19.03 55.71
CA GLU A 423 -84.04 -18.44 55.14
C GLU A 423 -84.98 -19.52 54.60
N ARG A 424 -84.46 -20.55 53.91
CA ARG A 424 -85.25 -21.72 53.49
C ARG A 424 -85.84 -22.47 54.67
N LYS A 425 -85.08 -22.69 55.74
CA LYS A 425 -85.59 -23.32 56.97
C LYS A 425 -86.64 -22.47 57.67
N ARG A 426 -86.53 -21.14 57.62
CA ARG A 426 -87.59 -20.22 58.11
C ARG A 426 -88.82 -20.27 57.22
N GLN A 427 -88.66 -20.29 55.90
CA GLN A 427 -89.75 -20.44 54.96
C GLN A 427 -90.41 -21.82 55.06
N GLU A 428 -89.66 -22.88 55.34
CA GLU A 428 -90.15 -24.24 55.54
C GLU A 428 -90.91 -24.36 56.86
N LYS A 429 -90.43 -23.75 57.95
CA LYS A 429 -91.20 -23.63 59.20
C LYS A 429 -92.48 -22.80 59.02
N PHE A 430 -92.41 -21.72 58.24
CA PHE A 430 -93.59 -20.90 57.91
C PHE A 430 -94.54 -21.66 56.97
N ALA A 431 -94.02 -22.52 56.10
CA ALA A 431 -94.79 -23.39 55.24
C ALA A 431 -95.43 -24.54 56.03
N GLU A 432 -94.74 -25.17 56.99
CA GLU A 432 -95.30 -26.15 57.92
C GLU A 432 -96.37 -25.55 58.83
N GLU A 433 -96.18 -24.31 59.30
CA GLU A 433 -97.20 -23.58 60.06
C GLU A 433 -98.42 -23.26 59.18
N LYS A 434 -98.19 -22.88 57.91
CA LYS A 434 -99.26 -22.72 56.91
C LYS A 434 -99.89 -24.05 56.52
N LEU A 435 -99.17 -25.18 56.55
CA LEU A 435 -99.68 -26.51 56.25
C LEU A 435 -100.46 -27.10 57.43
N GLY A 436 -100.13 -26.72 58.66
CA GLY A 436 -100.93 -26.97 59.86
C GLY A 436 -102.25 -26.20 59.82
N LYS A 437 -102.20 -24.90 59.50
CA LYS A 437 -103.40 -24.05 59.33
C LYS A 437 -104.23 -24.44 58.10
N ALA A 438 -103.59 -24.86 57.00
CA ALA A 438 -104.28 -25.34 55.81
C ALA A 438 -104.82 -26.77 55.96
N LYS A 439 -104.24 -27.67 56.75
CA LYS A 439 -104.84 -28.99 57.06
C LYS A 439 -106.08 -28.88 57.97
N GLU A 440 -106.17 -27.83 58.78
CA GLU A 440 -107.37 -27.51 59.59
C GLU A 440 -108.48 -26.84 58.76
N GLU A 441 -108.13 -26.06 57.72
CA GLU A 441 -109.10 -25.43 56.82
C GLU A 441 -109.45 -26.26 55.56
N THR A 442 -108.65 -27.25 55.17
CA THR A 442 -108.94 -28.14 54.02
C THR A 442 -109.81 -29.36 54.35
N GLU A 443 -110.06 -29.67 55.63
CA GLU A 443 -111.13 -30.58 56.02
C GLU A 443 -112.53 -29.91 55.92
N ARG A 444 -112.58 -28.57 55.87
CA ARG A 444 -113.84 -27.80 55.73
C ARG A 444 -114.11 -27.28 54.32
N ALA A 445 -113.15 -27.31 53.40
CA ALA A 445 -113.29 -26.71 52.06
C ALA A 445 -112.96 -27.67 50.88
N ALA A 446 -113.09 -28.98 51.09
CA ALA A 446 -113.07 -30.00 50.02
C ALA A 446 -114.49 -30.56 49.70
N LYS A 447 -115.52 -29.73 49.89
CA LYS A 447 -116.83 -29.84 49.22
C LYS A 447 -116.88 -28.77 48.13
N MET A 448 -117.15 -29.19 46.89
CA MET A 448 -117.49 -28.38 45.70
C MET A 448 -116.29 -27.77 44.96
N ALA A 449 -115.86 -28.39 43.85
CA ALA A 449 -116.24 -28.03 42.46
C ALA A 449 -115.33 -26.94 41.85
N LYS A 450 -114.39 -27.32 40.98
CA LYS A 450 -114.46 -27.30 39.49
C LYS A 450 -114.15 -25.93 38.84
N LYS A 451 -113.14 -25.98 37.94
CA LYS A 451 -113.00 -25.33 36.62
C LYS A 451 -112.43 -23.89 36.50
N LYS A 452 -111.34 -23.84 35.70
CA LYS A 452 -111.13 -23.06 34.45
C LYS A 452 -110.50 -21.65 34.43
N ASP A 453 -109.53 -21.56 33.52
CA ASP A 453 -109.26 -20.55 32.48
C ASP A 453 -108.53 -19.21 32.78
N SER A 454 -107.41 -19.05 32.04
CA SER A 454 -107.03 -17.89 31.22
C SER A 454 -106.19 -16.72 31.78
N SER A 455 -105.10 -16.45 31.03
CA SER A 455 -104.56 -15.17 30.53
C SER A 455 -104.12 -14.05 31.48
N TYR A 456 -102.92 -13.49 31.25
CA TYR A 456 -102.65 -12.12 30.74
C TYR A 456 -101.20 -11.69 31.07
N SER A 457 -100.42 -11.37 30.02
CA SER A 457 -99.29 -10.41 30.03
C SER A 457 -99.82 -8.98 30.30
N PRO A 458 -99.03 -7.89 30.57
CA PRO A 458 -97.75 -7.53 29.91
C PRO A 458 -96.75 -6.59 30.67
N ALA A 459 -95.67 -6.21 29.96
CA ALA A 459 -94.99 -4.89 29.93
C ALA A 459 -94.16 -4.44 31.17
N LEU A 460 -93.10 -3.61 31.12
CA LEU A 460 -92.37 -2.81 30.11
C LEU A 460 -91.15 -2.13 30.82
N MET A 461 -90.26 -1.51 30.02
CA MET A 461 -89.27 -0.43 30.36
C MET A 461 -87.93 -0.84 31.03
N HIS A 462 -86.74 -0.28 30.73
CA HIS A 462 -86.30 0.89 29.95
C HIS A 462 -84.78 0.82 29.62
N SER A 463 -84.38 1.37 28.46
CA SER A 463 -83.00 1.74 28.04
C SER A 463 -82.75 3.25 28.31
N PRO A 464 -81.50 3.74 28.45
CA PRO A 464 -80.82 4.56 27.39
C PRO A 464 -79.28 4.33 27.32
N LEU A 465 -78.54 4.42 26.20
CA LEU A 465 -78.11 5.57 25.34
C LEU A 465 -76.97 6.46 25.92
N LEU A 466 -75.98 6.78 25.04
CA LEU A 466 -74.92 7.84 25.07
C LEU A 466 -73.51 7.43 25.57
N LEU A 467 -72.33 7.83 25.07
CA LEU A 467 -71.77 8.46 23.85
C LEU A 467 -70.23 8.69 24.10
N LEU A 468 -69.41 8.87 23.04
CA LEU A 468 -67.98 9.34 22.98
C LEU A 468 -66.89 8.29 23.27
N LEU A 469 -65.79 8.07 22.52
CA LEU A 469 -65.00 8.81 21.50
C LEU A 469 -64.03 7.73 20.90
N VAL A 470 -64.14 7.24 19.66
CA VAL A 470 -63.50 7.68 18.38
C VAL A 470 -62.15 8.43 18.51
N LEU A 471 -61.22 8.11 17.57
CA LEU A 471 -59.86 8.63 17.31
C LEU A 471 -58.76 7.83 18.05
N THR A 472 -57.90 7.02 17.43
CA THR A 472 -57.19 7.15 16.15
C THR A 472 -56.79 5.78 15.57
N VAL A 473 -57.38 5.44 14.42
CA VAL A 473 -56.74 4.63 13.38
C VAL A 473 -56.07 5.63 12.42
N LEU A 474 -54.99 5.22 11.76
CA LEU A 474 -54.21 5.90 10.69
C LEU A 474 -53.03 6.81 11.10
N GLY A 475 -51.83 6.30 10.82
CA GLY A 475 -50.56 7.02 10.69
C GLY A 475 -49.40 6.13 11.20
N CYS A 476 -48.36 5.75 10.46
CA CYS A 476 -47.86 6.14 9.16
C CYS A 476 -47.03 4.98 8.59
N THR A 477 -47.37 4.52 7.38
CA THR A 477 -46.40 3.95 6.45
C THR A 477 -45.92 5.09 5.56
N LEU A 478 -44.72 5.63 5.77
CA LEU A 478 -43.91 6.36 4.79
C LEU A 478 -42.64 6.94 5.43
N VAL A 479 -41.63 7.15 4.57
CA VAL A 479 -40.28 7.71 4.78
C VAL A 479 -39.24 6.61 5.07
N CYS A 480 -38.62 6.06 4.03
CA CYS A 480 -37.43 6.54 3.29
C CYS A 480 -36.13 6.11 3.96
#